data_AF-A0A0P8W832-F1
#
_entry.id   AF-A0A0P8W832-F1
#
_cell.length_a   1.000
_cell.length_b   1.000
_cell.length_c   1.000
_cell.angle_alpha   90.00
_cell.angle_beta   90.00
_cell.angle_gamma   90.00
#
_symmetry.space_group_name_H-M   'P 1'
#
loop_
_entity.id
_entity.type
_entity.pdbx_description
1 polymer ?
#
loop_
_entity_poly.entity_id
_entity_poly.type
_entity_poly.pdbx_seq_one_letter_code
_entity_poly.pdbx_strand_id
1 'polypeptide(L)'
;MKRSARRRKAFNRFIVLLISSFMLFTFIITLRVHGNAKVEYATITVEKGDTLWYIVKKNCENYKDIRKAIYDIKKVNNLTSSNIIWGQEIKIPLKMLKQDVK
;
A
#
# COMPACT_ATOMS: atom_id res chain seq x y z
N MET A 1 -57.22 7.19 -19.85
CA MET A 1 -55.98 6.39 -20.00
C MET A 1 -54.64 7.15 -19.81
N LYS A 2 -54.53 8.47 -20.06
CA LYS A 2 -53.23 9.21 -20.04
C LYS A 2 -52.59 9.45 -18.65
N ARG A 3 -53.35 9.41 -17.54
CA ARG A 3 -52.84 9.68 -16.17
C ARG A 3 -51.93 8.56 -15.62
N SER A 4 -52.18 7.29 -15.94
CA SER A 4 -51.34 6.16 -15.50
C SER A 4 -49.98 6.13 -16.19
N ALA A 5 -49.90 6.55 -17.46
CA ALA A 5 -48.64 6.67 -18.19
C ALA A 5 -47.74 7.79 -17.62
N ARG A 6 -48.31 8.91 -17.18
CA ARG A 6 -47.56 10.01 -16.54
C ARG A 6 -46.97 9.61 -15.19
N ARG A 7 -47.73 8.86 -14.37
CA ARG A 7 -47.27 8.34 -13.07
C ARG A 7 -46.17 7.28 -13.23
N ARG A 8 -46.27 6.39 -14.22
CA ARG A 8 -45.19 5.44 -14.59
C ARG A 8 -43.92 6.16 -15.06
N LYS A 9 -44.02 7.20 -15.89
CA LYS A 9 -42.86 8.02 -16.30
C LYS A 9 -42.24 8.82 -15.14
N ALA A 10 -43.02 9.23 -14.14
CA ALA A 10 -42.51 9.88 -12.93
C ALA A 10 -41.80 8.87 -12.02
N PHE A 11 -42.36 7.67 -11.87
CA PHE A 11 -41.77 6.57 -11.13
C PHE A 11 -40.45 6.08 -11.76
N ASN A 12 -40.41 5.92 -13.09
CA ASN A 12 -39.19 5.56 -13.80
C ASN A 12 -38.11 6.64 -13.66
N ARG A 13 -38.47 7.92 -13.65
CA ARG A 13 -37.53 9.01 -13.38
C ARG A 13 -36.94 8.93 -11.98
N PHE A 14 -37.76 8.62 -10.98
CA PHE A 14 -37.30 8.41 -9.61
C PHE A 14 -36.34 7.22 -9.51
N ILE A 15 -36.65 6.10 -10.16
CA ILE A 15 -35.78 4.91 -10.21
C ILE A 15 -34.42 5.25 -10.85
N VAL A 16 -34.41 5.98 -11.97
CA VAL A 16 -33.16 6.38 -12.63
C VAL A 16 -32.29 7.26 -11.72
N LEU A 17 -32.90 8.16 -10.95
CA LEU A 17 -32.17 8.99 -9.98
C LEU A 17 -31.60 8.19 -8.81
N LEU A 18 -32.32 7.16 -8.34
CA LEU A 18 -31.80 6.27 -7.31
C LEU A 18 -30.62 5.43 -7.82
N ILE A 19 -30.69 4.91 -9.04
CA ILE A 19 -29.61 4.14 -9.65
C ILE A 19 -28.38 5.03 -9.89
N SER A 20 -28.56 6.26 -10.39
CA SER A 20 -27.43 7.18 -10.59
C SER A 20 -26.78 7.59 -9.27
N SER A 21 -27.58 7.83 -8.22
CA SER A 21 -27.08 8.11 -6.88
C SER A 21 -26.27 6.94 -6.31
N PHE A 22 -26.75 5.71 -6.50
CA PHE A 22 -26.03 4.51 -6.07
C PHE A 22 -24.71 4.31 -6.84
N MET A 23 -24.72 4.54 -8.16
CA MET A 23 -23.48 4.49 -8.96
C MET A 23 -22.46 5.54 -8.51
N LEU A 24 -22.89 6.78 -8.27
CA LEU A 24 -22.01 7.83 -7.74
C LEU A 24 -21.45 7.47 -6.36
N PHE A 25 -22.26 6.87 -5.50
CA PHE A 25 -21.83 6.43 -4.17
C PHE A 25 -20.74 5.35 -4.23
N THR A 26 -20.93 4.32 -5.06
CA THR A 26 -19.91 3.27 -5.26
C THR A 26 -18.63 3.82 -5.89
N PHE A 27 -18.74 4.78 -6.82
CA PHE A 27 -17.58 5.42 -7.44
C PHE A 27 -16.72 6.18 -6.41
N ILE A 28 -17.36 6.92 -5.48
CA ILE A 28 -16.66 7.61 -4.38
C ILE A 28 -15.93 6.61 -3.47
N ILE A 29 -16.52 5.46 -3.17
CA ILE A 29 -15.88 4.41 -2.36
C ILE A 29 -14.66 3.82 -3.08
N THR A 30 -14.78 3.51 -4.37
CA THR A 30 -13.67 2.96 -5.18
C THR A 30 -12.46 3.90 -5.24
N LEU A 31 -12.68 5.22 -5.26
CA LEU A 31 -11.60 6.22 -5.19
C LEU A 31 -10.81 6.16 -3.87
N ARG A 32 -11.44 5.74 -2.75
CA ARG A 32 -10.76 5.63 -1.44
C ARG A 32 -9.88 4.39 -1.32
N VAL A 33 -10.26 3.29 -1.98
CA VAL A 33 -9.56 2.00 -1.85
C VAL A 33 -8.16 2.03 -2.49
N HIS A 34 -7.94 2.82 -3.53
CA HIS A 34 -6.66 2.94 -4.23
C HIS A 34 -5.51 3.53 -3.38
N GLY A 35 -5.80 4.10 -2.20
CA GLY A 35 -4.77 4.63 -1.30
C GLY A 35 -4.02 3.58 -0.47
N ASN A 36 -4.56 2.37 -0.34
CA ASN A 36 -3.92 1.28 0.40
C ASN A 36 -3.17 0.35 -0.56
N ALA A 37 -2.17 0.89 -1.26
CA ALA A 37 -1.20 0.03 -1.93
C ALA A 37 -0.59 -0.90 -0.87
N LYS A 38 -0.90 -2.19 -0.94
CA LYS A 38 -0.37 -3.20 -0.03
C LYS A 38 1.16 -3.14 -0.14
N VAL A 39 1.83 -2.73 0.94
CA VAL A 39 3.29 -2.71 0.95
C VAL A 39 3.76 -4.15 1.03
N GLU A 40 4.44 -4.59 -0.01
CA GLU A 40 5.09 -5.89 -0.04
C GLU A 40 6.51 -5.78 0.53
N TYR A 41 6.97 -6.87 1.14
CA TYR A 41 8.25 -6.93 1.84
C TYR A 41 9.03 -8.16 1.39
N ALA A 42 10.34 -8.01 1.26
CA ALA A 42 11.27 -9.12 1.30
C ALA A 42 11.81 -9.29 2.72
N THR A 43 12.12 -10.53 3.10
CA THR A 43 12.74 -10.84 4.37
C THR A 43 14.20 -11.22 4.13
N ILE A 44 15.11 -10.62 4.89
CA ILE A 44 16.54 -10.93 4.89
C ILE A 44 16.91 -11.44 6.28
N THR A 45 17.51 -12.63 6.33
CA THR A 45 18.05 -13.18 7.58
C THR A 45 19.42 -12.58 7.85
N VAL A 46 19.62 -12.05 9.05
CA VAL A 46 20.87 -11.43 9.48
C VAL A 46 21.95 -12.48 9.65
N GLU A 47 23.06 -12.32 8.94
CA GLU A 47 24.23 -13.20 9.04
C GLU A 47 25.21 -12.70 10.12
N LYS A 48 26.19 -13.54 10.45
CA LYS A 48 27.19 -13.19 11.46
C LYS A 48 28.07 -12.04 10.96
N GLY A 49 28.10 -10.94 11.71
CA GLY A 49 28.87 -9.74 11.37
C GLY A 49 28.10 -8.71 10.55
N ASP A 50 26.85 -8.99 10.20
CA ASP A 50 25.99 -8.02 9.55
C ASP A 50 25.67 -6.85 10.47
N THR A 51 25.59 -5.67 9.86
CA THR A 51 25.02 -4.48 10.48
C THR A 51 23.80 -4.06 9.70
N LEU A 52 22.85 -3.39 10.36
CA LEU A 52 21.67 -2.87 9.68
C LEU A 52 22.09 -1.95 8.52
N TRP A 53 23.13 -1.15 8.73
CA TRP A 53 23.70 -0.30 7.69
C TRP A 53 24.18 -1.10 6.47
N TYR A 54 24.91 -2.20 6.67
CA TYR A 54 25.40 -3.03 5.58
C TYR A 54 24.25 -3.68 4.81
N ILE A 55 23.25 -4.23 5.51
CA ILE A 55 22.06 -4.83 4.90
C ILE A 55 21.32 -3.81 4.02
N VAL A 56 21.08 -2.60 4.53
CA VAL A 56 20.43 -1.54 3.74
C VAL A 56 21.28 -1.14 2.55
N LYS A 57 22.59 -0.95 2.75
CA LYS A 57 23.51 -0.54 1.68
C LYS A 57 23.60 -1.57 0.55
N LYS A 58 23.60 -2.86 0.90
CA LYS A 58 23.72 -3.97 -0.04
C LYS A 58 22.43 -4.20 -0.82
N ASN A 59 21.28 -4.10 -0.17
CA ASN A 59 20.01 -4.57 -0.74
C ASN A 59 19.11 -3.46 -1.27
N CYS A 60 19.33 -2.20 -0.87
CA CYS A 60 18.52 -1.07 -1.31
C CYS A 60 19.32 -0.18 -2.29
N GLU A 61 18.66 0.35 -3.32
CA GLU A 61 19.23 1.34 -4.27
C GLU A 61 18.39 2.62 -4.37
N ASN A 62 17.08 2.51 -4.13
CA ASN A 62 16.13 3.60 -4.36
C ASN A 62 16.00 4.55 -3.17
N TYR A 63 17.12 4.94 -2.55
CA TYR A 63 17.14 5.94 -1.48
C TYR A 63 18.12 7.06 -1.78
N LYS A 64 17.68 8.32 -1.58
CA LYS A 64 18.55 9.49 -1.63
C LYS A 64 19.46 9.61 -0.41
N ASP A 65 19.00 9.09 0.74
CA ASP A 65 19.74 9.10 2.01
C ASP A 65 19.58 7.76 2.72
N ILE A 66 20.70 7.10 3.00
CA ILE A 66 20.74 5.82 3.70
C ILE A 66 20.19 5.91 5.12
N ARG A 67 20.30 7.07 5.79
CA ARG A 67 19.76 7.26 7.14
C ARG A 67 18.25 7.17 7.15
N LYS A 68 17.61 7.76 6.13
CA LYS A 68 16.15 7.67 5.95
C LYS A 68 15.72 6.24 5.66
N ALA A 69 16.47 5.52 4.83
CA ALA A 69 16.20 4.11 4.55
C ALA A 69 16.32 3.24 5.82
N ILE A 70 17.36 3.44 6.63
CA ILE A 70 17.52 2.76 7.92
C ILE A 70 16.36 3.10 8.85
N TYR A 71 15.94 4.36 8.93
CA TYR A 71 14.79 4.77 9.75
C TYR A 71 13.50 4.06 9.34
N ASP A 72 13.20 4.01 8.04
CA ASP A 72 12.00 3.35 7.53
C ASP A 72 12.02 1.84 7.80
N ILE A 73 13.18 1.20 7.60
CA ILE A 73 13.35 -0.24 7.88
C ILE A 73 13.23 -0.51 9.38
N LYS A 74 13.79 0.33 10.25
CA LYS A 74 13.60 0.23 11.70
C LYS A 74 12.13 0.30 12.07
N LYS A 75 11.39 1.25 11.51
CA LYS A 75 9.96 1.41 11.77
C LYS A 75 9.13 0.20 11.36
N VAL A 76 9.43 -0.39 10.20
CA VAL A 76 8.74 -1.61 9.71
C VAL A 76 9.04 -2.82 10.60
N ASN A 77 10.25 -2.90 11.16
CA ASN A 77 10.69 -4.02 11.99
C ASN A 77 10.54 -3.77 13.50
N ASN A 78 9.86 -2.68 13.89
CA ASN A 78 9.70 -2.25 15.29
C ASN A 78 11.04 -2.16 16.07
N LEU A 79 12.13 -1.76 15.39
CA LEU A 79 13.45 -1.61 16.00
C LEU A 79 13.62 -0.22 16.60
N THR A 80 13.92 -0.15 17.89
CA THR A 80 14.24 1.10 18.59
C THR A 80 15.68 1.55 18.33
N SER A 81 16.61 0.61 18.14
CA SER A 81 18.03 0.87 17.82
C SER A 81 18.43 0.22 16.49
N SER A 82 19.67 0.45 16.04
CA SER A 82 20.23 -0.20 14.84
C SER A 82 20.94 -1.52 15.16
N ASN A 83 20.82 -2.00 16.40
CA ASN A 83 21.39 -3.28 16.81
C ASN A 83 20.50 -4.39 16.27
N ILE A 84 21.10 -5.29 15.52
CA ILE A 84 20.47 -6.48 14.96
C ILE A 84 21.24 -7.70 15.42
N ILE A 85 20.56 -8.84 15.52
CA ILE A 85 21.12 -10.07 16.07
C ILE A 85 21.22 -11.11 14.95
N TRP A 86 22.24 -11.96 15.01
CA TRP A 86 22.36 -13.09 14.08
C TRP A 86 21.10 -13.97 14.10
N GLY A 87 20.63 -14.37 12.91
CA GLY A 87 19.42 -15.16 12.73
C GLY A 87 18.13 -14.33 12.79
N GLN A 88 18.20 -13.04 13.09
CA GLN A 88 17.04 -12.16 13.06
C GLN A 88 16.55 -11.96 11.62
N GLU A 89 15.23 -11.94 11.42
CA GLU A 89 14.63 -11.59 10.15
C GLU A 89 14.38 -10.07 10.07
N ILE A 90 14.87 -9.44 9.00
CA ILE A 90 14.66 -8.02 8.70
C ILE A 90 13.80 -7.89 7.45
N LYS A 91 12.64 -7.26 7.62
CA LYS A 91 11.70 -6.93 6.53
C LYS A 91 12.14 -5.66 5.82
N ILE A 92 12.28 -5.73 4.50
CA ILE A 92 12.60 -4.60 3.64
C ILE A 92 11.48 -4.39 2.62
N PRO A 93 10.90 -3.18 2.51
CA PRO A 93 9.88 -2.90 1.50
C PRO A 93 10.42 -3.13 0.08
N LEU A 94 9.69 -3.87 -0.77
CA LEU A 94 10.14 -4.21 -2.13
C LEU A 94 10.49 -2.98 -2.97
N LYS A 95 9.76 -1.87 -2.77
CA LYS A 95 10.01 -0.58 -3.44
C LYS A 95 11.42 -0.01 -3.20
N MET A 96 12.11 -0.43 -2.14
CA MET A 96 13.43 0.05 -1.77
C MET A 96 14.56 -0.82 -2.33
N LEU A 97 14.24 -2.06 -2.70
CA LEU A 97 15.25 -3.04 -3.14
C LEU A 97 15.86 -2.66 -4.49
N LYS A 98 17.10 -3.08 -4.69
CA LYS A 98 17.76 -3.07 -6.00
C LYS A 98 16.94 -3.90 -6.97
N GLN A 99 16.61 -3.36 -8.14
CA GLN A 99 15.89 -4.09 -9.18
C GLN A 99 16.88 -4.93 -9.99
N ASP A 100 17.52 -5.91 -9.37
CA ASP A 100 18.35 -6.89 -10.05
C ASP A 100 18.15 -8.26 -9.39
N VAL A 101 17.01 -8.88 -9.70
CA VAL A 101 16.85 -10.33 -9.65
C VAL A 101 16.18 -10.74 -10.97
N LYS A 102 17.01 -10.90 -12.00
CA LYS A 102 16.80 -11.86 -13.07
C LYS A 102 17.82 -12.97 -12.90
#